data_AF-A0A2A6CJ86-F1
#
_entry.id   AF-A0A2A6CJ86-F1
#
_cell.length_a   1.000
_cell.length_b   1.000
_cell.length_c   1.000
_cell.angle_alpha   90.00
_cell.angle_beta   90.00
_cell.angle_gamma   90.00
#
_symmetry.space_group_name_H-M   'P 1'
#
loop_
_entity.id
_entity.type
_entity.pdbx_description
1 polymer ?
#
loop_
_entity_poly.entity_id
_entity_poly.type
_entity_poly.pdbx_seq_one_letter_code
_entity_poly.pdbx_strand_id
1 'polypeptide(L)'
;FIGFSVNTLALIYLFDGRLQTKATYKVALVVSTMHFIGLSVISGLTTMCHLFHNQTMFLVYFGLLPLLPQIASDVVLVILVVLVFGLWELTPAPCILQYLALCTPHHSTSKRLLIAYSVSLVLQYCAVFFASTEYRAECAQLARHVYHVNADEGVEVHCATLAFADSHSLMPIALFGVLPSYSIAYVIFGICCLKIYRALNTYNTDAKSLKTLQLQKRFFKTLLLQGLLPLLVLSLPVCVFFVGVVSGFDMDRLTLSLTFSIWAVPTVQGLVSLSFLRKMRPPTVESISSRNTESRMQ
;
A
#
# COMPACT_ATOMS: atom_id res chain seq x y z
N PHE A 1 -1.82 15.27 0.05
CA PHE A 1 -3.18 15.80 -0.22
C PHE A 1 -3.96 15.01 -1.27
N ILE A 2 -3.50 14.92 -2.54
CA ILE A 2 -4.27 14.26 -3.61
C ILE A 2 -4.68 12.82 -3.25
N GLY A 3 -3.74 12.01 -2.74
CA GLY A 3 -4.02 10.64 -2.29
C GLY A 3 -5.12 10.56 -1.23
N PHE A 4 -5.11 11.46 -0.24
CA PHE A 4 -6.16 11.56 0.77
C PHE A 4 -7.52 11.85 0.13
N SER A 5 -7.60 12.87 -0.73
CA SER A 5 -8.85 13.31 -1.36
C SER A 5 -9.46 12.23 -2.25
N VAL A 6 -8.64 11.58 -3.09
CA VAL A 6 -9.10 10.53 -4.01
C VAL A 6 -9.59 9.29 -3.24
N ASN A 7 -8.87 8.85 -2.21
CA ASN A 7 -9.30 7.70 -1.41
C ASN A 7 -10.53 8.02 -0.55
N THR A 8 -10.64 9.24 -0.02
CA THR A 8 -11.84 9.69 0.72
C THR A 8 -13.06 9.69 -0.20
N LEU A 9 -12.91 10.19 -1.43
CA LEU A 9 -13.97 10.12 -2.42
C LEU A 9 -14.36 8.67 -2.73
N ALA A 10 -13.39 7.77 -2.94
CA ALA A 10 -13.64 6.35 -3.15
C ALA A 10 -14.40 5.72 -1.96
N LEU A 11 -14.05 6.09 -0.73
CA LEU A 11 -14.73 5.63 0.49
C LEU A 11 -16.19 6.11 0.54
N ILE A 12 -16.45 7.38 0.21
CA ILE A 12 -17.80 7.92 0.11
C ILE A 12 -18.63 7.12 -0.92
N TYR A 13 -18.07 6.84 -2.10
CA TYR A 13 -18.72 6.01 -3.12
C TYR A 13 -19.01 4.59 -2.64
N LEU A 14 -18.14 4.00 -1.81
CA LEU A 14 -18.38 2.69 -1.21
C LEU A 14 -19.57 2.72 -0.24
N PHE A 15 -19.74 3.82 0.51
CA PHE A 15 -20.81 3.97 1.50
C PHE A 15 -22.15 4.48 0.95
N ASP A 16 -22.20 5.12 -0.23
CA ASP A 16 -23.42 5.62 -0.89
C ASP A 16 -24.49 4.53 -1.19
N GLY A 17 -24.20 3.24 -0.96
CA GLY A 17 -25.19 2.15 -1.02
C GLY A 17 -25.63 1.75 -2.43
N ARG A 18 -25.33 2.57 -3.45
CA ARG A 18 -25.67 2.31 -4.86
C ARG A 18 -24.82 1.24 -5.54
N LEU A 19 -23.78 0.75 -4.87
CA LEU A 19 -22.85 -0.22 -5.46
C LEU A 19 -23.45 -1.63 -5.41
N GLN A 20 -23.76 -2.20 -6.57
CA GLN A 20 -24.21 -3.59 -6.70
C GLN A 20 -23.01 -4.56 -6.59
N THR A 21 -22.43 -4.68 -5.40
CA THR A 21 -21.34 -5.63 -5.13
C THR A 21 -21.61 -6.48 -3.89
N LYS A 22 -20.95 -7.64 -3.80
CA LYS A 22 -21.02 -8.47 -2.60
C LYS A 22 -20.34 -7.74 -1.43
N ALA A 23 -20.90 -7.88 -0.22
CA ALA A 23 -20.36 -7.29 1.00
C ALA A 23 -18.86 -7.59 1.18
N THR A 24 -18.45 -8.82 0.85
CA THR A 24 -17.05 -9.26 0.89
C THR A 24 -16.10 -8.35 0.09
N TYR A 25 -16.45 -7.99 -1.14
CA TYR A 25 -15.60 -7.11 -1.98
C TYR A 25 -15.63 -5.67 -1.51
N LYS A 26 -16.78 -5.22 -1.01
CA LYS A 26 -16.93 -3.90 -0.41
C LYS A 26 -15.97 -3.75 0.79
N VAL A 27 -15.92 -4.74 1.68
CA VAL A 27 -14.99 -4.73 2.84
C VAL A 27 -13.54 -4.64 2.38
N ALA A 28 -13.12 -5.43 1.39
CA ALA A 28 -11.75 -5.37 0.88
C ALA A 28 -11.38 -3.96 0.38
N LEU A 29 -12.25 -3.34 -0.41
CA LEU A 29 -12.05 -1.99 -0.92
C LEU A 29 -12.07 -0.93 0.19
N VAL A 30 -12.94 -1.09 1.21
CA VAL A 30 -12.97 -0.19 2.37
C VAL A 30 -11.65 -0.28 3.15
N VAL A 31 -11.15 -1.48 3.43
CA VAL A 31 -9.89 -1.64 4.16
C VAL A 31 -8.73 -1.03 3.37
N SER A 32 -8.63 -1.29 2.07
CA SER A 32 -7.57 -0.70 1.22
C SER A 32 -7.67 0.83 1.18
N THR A 33 -8.87 1.40 0.95
CA THR A 33 -9.04 2.87 0.91
C THR A 33 -8.73 3.51 2.26
N MET A 34 -9.11 2.88 3.38
CA MET A 34 -8.78 3.37 4.73
C MET A 34 -7.29 3.32 5.01
N HIS A 35 -6.61 2.25 4.61
CA HIS A 35 -5.16 2.13 4.70
C HIS A 35 -4.46 3.27 3.94
N PHE A 36 -4.86 3.56 2.70
CA PHE A 36 -4.26 4.65 1.90
C PHE A 36 -4.62 6.06 2.39
N ILE A 37 -5.79 6.25 3.02
CA ILE A 37 -6.13 7.49 3.73
C ILE A 37 -5.20 7.67 4.91
N GLY A 38 -5.05 6.64 5.75
CA GLY A 38 -4.13 6.66 6.89
C GLY A 38 -2.71 6.97 6.45
N LEU A 39 -2.20 6.29 5.42
CA LEU A 39 -0.87 6.55 4.87
C LEU A 39 -0.73 7.99 4.37
N SER A 40 -1.74 8.52 3.66
CA SER A 40 -1.71 9.90 3.18
C SER A 40 -1.70 10.95 4.29
N VAL A 41 -2.46 10.72 5.37
CA VAL A 41 -2.50 11.61 6.54
C VAL A 41 -1.16 11.59 7.25
N ILE A 42 -0.68 10.39 7.62
CA ILE A 42 0.57 10.25 8.36
C ILE A 42 1.76 10.76 7.55
N SER A 43 1.81 10.47 6.24
CA SER A 43 2.89 10.98 5.38
C SER A 43 2.89 12.52 5.30
N GLY A 44 1.71 13.15 5.35
CA GLY A 44 1.60 14.61 5.40
C GLY A 44 2.03 15.21 6.74
N LEU A 45 1.90 14.47 7.85
CA LEU A 45 2.37 14.89 9.17
C LEU A 45 3.89 14.77 9.31
N THR A 46 4.48 13.73 8.72
CA THR A 46 5.87 13.35 8.98
C THR A 46 6.87 13.86 7.95
N THR A 47 6.43 14.30 6.76
CA THR A 47 7.28 14.72 5.62
C THR A 47 8.66 14.06 5.64
N MET A 48 8.67 12.73 5.44
CA MET A 48 9.87 11.90 5.51
C MET A 48 10.73 12.11 4.27
N CYS A 49 12.05 12.19 4.43
CA CYS A 49 13.03 12.06 3.38
C CYS A 49 13.99 10.92 3.72
N HIS A 50 14.31 10.11 2.72
CA HIS A 50 15.43 9.19 2.81
C HIS A 50 16.72 9.97 2.52
N LEU A 51 17.81 9.59 3.19
CA LEU A 51 19.16 10.02 2.88
C LEU A 51 20.09 8.82 3.08
N PHE A 52 21.08 8.65 2.20
CA PHE A 52 22.06 7.60 2.32
C PHE A 52 23.46 8.19 2.18
N HIS A 53 24.26 8.06 3.24
CA HIS A 53 25.58 8.66 3.34
C HIS A 53 26.49 7.75 4.19
N ASN A 54 27.68 7.41 3.69
CA ASN A 54 28.68 6.58 4.37
C ASN A 54 28.10 5.27 4.93
N GLN A 55 27.41 4.48 4.10
CA GLN A 55 26.77 3.21 4.53
C GLN A 55 25.74 3.36 5.66
N THR A 56 25.28 4.58 5.93
CA THR A 56 24.25 4.86 6.92
C THR A 56 23.01 5.39 6.20
N MET A 57 21.88 4.73 6.46
CA MET A 57 20.58 5.18 5.99
C MET A 57 19.97 6.08 7.05
N PHE A 58 19.56 7.28 6.65
CA PHE A 58 18.85 8.23 7.47
C PHE A 58 17.41 8.35 6.98
N LEU A 59 16.48 8.34 7.92
CA LEU A 59 15.09 8.74 7.76
C LEU A 59 14.94 10.08 8.46
N VAL A 60 14.89 11.13 7.67
CA VAL A 60 14.81 12.51 8.14
C VAL A 60 13.37 12.97 8.04
N TYR A 61 12.80 13.43 9.14
CA TYR A 61 11.41 13.84 9.23
C TYR A 61 11.31 15.34 9.48
N PHE A 62 10.55 16.01 8.61
CA PHE A 62 10.29 17.43 8.67
C PHE A 62 8.82 17.71 9.03
N GLY A 63 8.51 18.96 9.37
CA GLY A 63 7.14 19.44 9.53
C GLY A 63 6.63 19.34 10.95
N LEU A 64 5.50 18.65 11.16
CA LEU A 64 4.80 18.63 12.45
C LEU A 64 5.39 17.63 13.44
N LEU A 65 6.05 16.58 12.94
CA LEU A 65 6.57 15.50 13.79
C LEU A 65 7.56 16.01 14.87
N PRO A 66 8.55 16.87 14.57
CA PRO A 66 9.50 17.38 15.57
C PRO A 66 8.87 18.32 16.61
N LEU A 67 7.64 18.78 16.38
CA LEU A 67 6.89 19.61 17.34
C LEU A 67 6.13 18.76 18.37
N LEU A 68 6.03 17.44 18.14
CA LEU A 68 5.31 16.54 19.03
C LEU A 68 6.20 16.08 20.20
N PRO A 69 5.62 15.76 21.38
CA PRO A 69 6.32 15.02 22.41
C PRO A 69 6.90 13.71 21.86
N GLN A 70 8.07 13.29 22.35
CA GLN A 70 8.80 12.14 21.81
C GLN A 70 7.94 10.87 21.69
N ILE A 71 7.17 10.55 22.72
CA ILE A 71 6.28 9.37 22.73
C ILE A 71 5.26 9.45 21.58
N ALA A 72 4.70 10.64 21.34
CA ALA A 72 3.74 10.82 20.25
C ALA A 72 4.42 10.73 18.88
N SER A 73 5.64 11.29 18.73
CA SER A 73 6.47 11.14 17.52
C SER A 73 6.74 9.66 17.22
N ASP A 74 7.23 8.91 18.22
CA ASP A 74 7.53 7.48 18.09
C ASP A 74 6.29 6.68 17.68
N VAL A 75 5.12 6.94 18.29
CA VAL A 75 3.85 6.29 17.91
C VAL A 75 3.47 6.61 16.47
N VAL A 76 3.60 7.87 16.03
CA VAL A 76 3.30 8.27 14.65
C VAL A 76 4.23 7.56 13.67
N LEU A 77 5.51 7.42 14.00
CA LEU A 77 6.50 6.71 13.19
C LEU A 77 6.22 5.21 13.11
N VAL A 78 5.82 4.58 14.21
CA VAL A 78 5.42 3.16 14.21
C VAL A 78 4.20 2.97 13.31
N ILE A 79 3.20 3.86 13.41
CA ILE A 79 2.02 3.82 12.52
C ILE A 79 2.45 4.00 11.06
N LEU A 80 3.36 4.93 10.77
CA LEU A 80 3.88 5.15 9.42
C LEU A 80 4.56 3.89 8.88
N VAL A 81 5.44 3.27 9.67
CA VAL A 81 6.15 2.04 9.31
C VAL A 81 5.16 0.91 9.03
N VAL A 82 4.18 0.70 9.92
CA VAL A 82 3.10 -0.29 9.73
C VAL A 82 2.33 -0.01 8.44
N LEU A 83 1.99 1.25 8.14
CA LEU A 83 1.27 1.61 6.92
C LEU A 83 2.13 1.44 5.66
N VAL A 84 3.44 1.73 5.71
CA VAL A 84 4.34 1.53 4.58
C VAL A 84 4.53 0.03 4.31
N PHE A 85 4.79 -0.80 5.32
CA PHE A 85 4.89 -2.26 5.14
C PHE A 85 3.57 -2.88 4.67
N GLY A 86 2.45 -2.37 5.16
CA GLY A 86 1.12 -2.79 4.75
C GLY A 86 0.84 -2.60 3.26
N LEU A 87 1.59 -1.76 2.54
CA LEU A 87 1.47 -1.58 1.08
C LEU A 87 1.61 -2.91 0.31
N TRP A 88 2.49 -3.79 0.77
CA TRP A 88 2.74 -5.08 0.13
C TRP A 88 2.17 -6.25 0.94
N GLU A 89 2.16 -6.18 2.27
CA GLU A 89 1.69 -7.28 3.12
C GLU A 89 0.17 -7.43 3.13
N LEU A 90 -0.59 -6.36 2.85
CA LEU A 90 -2.05 -6.43 2.70
C LEU A 90 -2.50 -6.84 1.29
N THR A 91 -1.61 -6.82 0.29
CA THR A 91 -1.91 -7.21 -1.11
C THR A 91 -2.52 -8.60 -1.26
N PRO A 92 -2.09 -9.64 -0.51
CA PRO A 92 -2.67 -10.97 -0.63
C PRO A 92 -4.12 -11.05 -0.13
N ALA A 93 -4.51 -10.24 0.86
CA ALA A 93 -5.80 -10.38 1.52
C ALA A 93 -7.01 -10.25 0.55
N PRO A 94 -7.13 -9.22 -0.31
CA PRO A 94 -8.19 -9.16 -1.31
C PRO A 94 -8.20 -10.35 -2.29
N CYS A 95 -7.03 -10.87 -2.67
CA CYS A 95 -6.90 -12.03 -3.55
C CYS A 95 -7.32 -13.34 -2.87
N ILE A 96 -6.87 -13.58 -1.63
CA ILE A 96 -7.32 -14.71 -0.82
C ILE A 96 -8.85 -14.64 -0.67
N LEU A 97 -9.37 -13.45 -0.39
CA LEU A 97 -10.80 -13.24 -0.22
C LEU A 97 -11.60 -13.54 -1.49
N GLN A 98 -11.11 -13.11 -2.67
CA GLN A 98 -11.73 -13.45 -3.94
C GLN A 98 -11.63 -14.94 -4.26
N TYR A 99 -10.48 -15.55 -4.03
CA TYR A 99 -10.27 -16.98 -4.19
C TYR A 99 -11.26 -17.77 -3.33
N LEU A 100 -11.38 -17.46 -2.04
CA LEU A 100 -12.31 -18.13 -1.13
C LEU A 100 -13.76 -17.92 -1.55
N ALA A 101 -14.12 -16.74 -2.06
CA ALA A 101 -15.47 -16.45 -2.55
C ALA A 101 -15.83 -17.24 -3.82
N LEU A 102 -14.86 -17.55 -4.68
CA LEU A 102 -15.06 -18.30 -5.93
C LEU A 102 -15.00 -19.82 -5.73
N CYS A 103 -14.02 -20.29 -4.94
CA CYS A 103 -13.68 -21.71 -4.81
C CYS A 103 -14.25 -22.35 -3.54
N THR A 104 -14.57 -21.57 -2.50
CA THR A 104 -15.15 -22.09 -1.24
C THR A 104 -16.47 -21.39 -0.89
N PRO A 105 -17.52 -21.53 -1.71
CA PRO A 105 -18.78 -20.81 -1.55
C PRO A 105 -19.51 -21.11 -0.21
N HIS A 106 -19.23 -22.25 0.41
CA HIS A 106 -19.81 -22.69 1.69
C HIS A 106 -19.29 -21.92 2.92
N HIS A 107 -18.13 -21.26 2.83
CA HIS A 107 -17.62 -20.45 3.94
C HIS A 107 -18.44 -19.18 4.16
N SER A 108 -18.74 -18.86 5.42
CA SER A 108 -19.37 -17.59 5.80
C SER A 108 -18.47 -16.40 5.48
N THR A 109 -19.06 -15.23 5.26
CA THR A 109 -18.31 -14.00 4.93
C THR A 109 -17.27 -13.67 6.00
N SER A 110 -17.63 -13.75 7.29
CA SER A 110 -16.71 -13.47 8.40
C SER A 110 -15.53 -14.44 8.43
N LYS A 111 -15.76 -15.74 8.19
CA LYS A 111 -14.69 -16.73 8.12
C LYS A 111 -13.72 -16.43 6.97
N ARG A 112 -14.23 -16.04 5.81
CA ARG A 112 -13.36 -15.65 4.68
C ARG A 112 -12.53 -14.41 4.97
N LEU A 113 -13.14 -13.40 5.60
CA LEU A 113 -12.45 -12.17 6.00
C LEU A 113 -11.36 -12.46 7.03
N LEU A 114 -11.66 -13.27 8.04
CA LEU A 114 -10.70 -13.67 9.07
C LEU A 114 -9.49 -14.36 8.43
N ILE A 115 -9.70 -15.39 7.59
CA ILE A 115 -8.62 -16.12 6.92
C ILE A 115 -7.78 -15.17 6.04
N ALA A 116 -8.44 -14.30 5.27
CA ALA A 116 -7.75 -13.41 4.34
C ALA A 116 -6.86 -12.40 5.06
N TYR A 117 -7.36 -11.74 6.09
CA TYR A 117 -6.63 -10.69 6.80
C TYR A 117 -5.69 -11.23 7.88
N SER A 118 -5.95 -12.39 8.48
CA SER A 118 -5.03 -12.98 9.45
C SER A 118 -3.67 -13.29 8.84
N VAL A 119 -3.65 -13.78 7.60
CA VAL A 119 -2.39 -14.05 6.87
C VAL A 119 -1.58 -12.76 6.70
N SER A 120 -2.21 -11.68 6.24
CA SER A 120 -1.54 -10.40 6.07
C SER A 120 -1.07 -9.77 7.39
N LEU A 121 -1.88 -9.88 8.46
CA LEU A 121 -1.52 -9.37 9.78
C LEU A 121 -0.32 -10.12 10.40
N VAL A 122 -0.25 -11.44 10.19
CA VAL A 122 0.90 -12.25 10.64
C VAL A 122 2.17 -11.83 9.90
N LEU A 123 2.10 -11.64 8.58
CA LEU A 123 3.23 -11.17 7.79
C LEU A 123 3.73 -9.80 8.27
N GLN A 124 2.79 -8.90 8.57
CA GLN A 124 3.09 -7.56 9.05
C GLN A 124 3.71 -7.54 10.43
N TYR A 125 3.22 -8.36 11.36
CA TYR A 125 3.81 -8.48 12.69
C TYR A 125 5.29 -8.89 12.63
N CYS A 126 5.65 -9.80 11.72
CA CYS A 126 7.04 -10.24 11.55
C CYS A 126 7.98 -9.15 11.01
N ALA A 127 7.44 -8.07 10.42
CA ALA A 127 8.23 -6.99 9.82
C ALA A 127 8.38 -5.76 10.72
N VAL A 128 7.59 -5.62 11.79
CA VAL A 128 7.69 -4.46 12.70
C VAL A 128 8.91 -4.62 13.60
N PHE A 129 9.86 -3.71 13.44
CA PHE A 129 11.03 -3.58 14.31
C PHE A 129 11.21 -2.14 14.77
N PHE A 130 11.80 -1.95 15.95
CA PHE A 130 12.03 -0.64 16.56
C PHE A 130 13.51 -0.29 16.53
N ALA A 131 13.87 0.83 15.89
CA ALA A 131 15.23 1.35 15.94
C ALA A 131 15.56 1.84 17.37
N SER A 132 16.79 1.57 17.83
CA SER A 132 17.29 2.06 19.11
C SER A 132 17.30 3.59 19.15
N THR A 133 16.87 4.17 20.28
CA THR A 133 16.81 5.63 20.47
C THR A 133 18.17 6.29 20.69
N GLU A 134 19.20 5.50 20.99
CA GLU A 134 20.51 5.98 21.49
C GLU A 134 21.28 6.86 20.48
N TYR A 135 21.03 6.71 19.16
CA TYR A 135 21.79 7.41 18.10
C TYR A 135 21.07 8.61 17.48
N ARG A 136 19.87 8.95 17.96
CA ARG A 136 19.06 10.02 17.35
C ARG A 136 19.77 11.37 17.31
N ALA A 137 20.48 11.72 18.39
CA ALA A 137 21.15 13.02 18.50
C ALA A 137 22.31 13.18 17.49
N GLU A 138 23.16 12.16 17.36
CA GLU A 138 24.28 12.14 16.41
C GLU A 138 23.76 12.17 14.97
N CYS A 139 22.76 11.34 14.66
CA CYS A 139 22.18 11.29 13.34
C CYS A 139 21.44 12.59 12.97
N ALA A 140 20.84 13.27 13.94
CA ALA A 140 20.25 14.58 13.73
C ALA A 140 21.30 15.65 13.40
N GLN A 141 22.50 15.61 13.98
CA GLN A 141 23.58 16.54 13.63
C GLN A 141 24.08 16.34 12.19
N LEU A 142 24.29 15.09 11.80
CA LEU A 142 24.75 14.75 10.44
C LEU A 142 23.69 15.11 9.38
N ALA A 143 22.41 14.78 9.63
CA ALA A 143 21.33 15.17 8.73
C ALA A 143 21.21 16.69 8.58
N ARG A 144 21.35 17.45 9.67
CA ARG A 144 21.37 18.93 9.61
C ARG A 144 22.52 19.44 8.74
N HIS A 145 23.69 18.84 8.86
CA HIS A 145 24.85 19.19 8.03
C HIS A 145 24.57 18.94 6.53
N VAL A 146 24.03 17.77 6.18
CA VAL A 146 23.76 17.37 4.79
C VAL A 146 22.64 18.18 4.15
N TYR A 147 21.57 18.48 4.89
CA TYR A 147 20.45 19.26 4.37
C TYR A 147 20.61 20.79 4.55
N HIS A 148 21.71 21.24 5.15
CA HIS A 148 21.93 22.65 5.52
C HIS A 148 20.78 23.23 6.37
N VAL A 149 20.30 22.44 7.33
CA VAL A 149 19.21 22.82 8.22
C VAL A 149 19.76 23.51 9.46
N ASN A 150 19.18 24.65 9.82
CA ASN A 150 19.61 25.41 10.99
C ASN A 150 19.34 24.66 12.30
N ALA A 151 20.06 25.01 13.36
CA ALA A 151 19.93 24.33 14.66
C ALA A 151 18.58 24.59 15.36
N ASP A 152 17.91 25.70 15.03
CA ASP A 152 16.60 26.10 15.52
C ASP A 152 15.44 25.45 14.76
N GLU A 153 15.71 24.86 13.59
CA GLU A 153 14.72 24.09 12.85
C GLU A 153 14.54 22.69 13.46
N GLY A 154 13.28 22.36 13.77
CA GLY A 154 12.91 21.05 14.28
C GLY A 154 13.08 19.98 13.21
N VAL A 155 13.95 19.01 13.49
CA VAL A 155 14.18 17.82 12.65
C VAL A 155 14.25 16.61 13.55
N GLU A 156 13.48 15.59 13.21
CA GLU A 156 13.56 14.27 13.83
C GLU A 156 14.28 13.33 12.88
N VAL A 157 15.29 12.62 13.38
CA VAL A 157 16.14 11.76 12.54
C VAL A 157 16.29 10.39 13.16
N HIS A 158 16.03 9.38 12.33
CA HIS A 158 16.35 8.00 12.62
C HIS A 158 17.40 7.54 11.65
N CYS A 159 18.32 6.72 12.12
CA CYS A 159 19.37 6.18 11.30
C CYS A 159 19.57 4.70 11.60
N ALA A 160 20.07 3.99 10.60
CA ALA A 160 20.52 2.63 10.74
C ALA A 160 21.70 2.42 9.79
N THR A 161 22.70 1.68 10.23
CA THR A 161 23.84 1.36 9.38
C THR A 161 23.47 0.20 8.46
N LEU A 162 24.16 0.08 7.33
CA LEU A 162 23.99 -1.03 6.40
C LEU A 162 25.11 -2.07 6.55
N ALA A 163 26.07 -1.83 7.45
CA ALA A 163 27.10 -2.78 7.78
C ALA A 163 26.52 -3.93 8.61
N PHE A 164 26.68 -5.17 8.16
CA PHE A 164 26.09 -6.35 8.81
C PHE A 164 26.62 -6.62 10.22
N ALA A 165 27.86 -6.20 10.50
CA ALA A 165 28.54 -6.44 11.76
C ALA A 165 28.13 -5.46 12.87
N ASP A 166 27.34 -4.44 12.54
CA ASP A 166 26.90 -3.42 13.47
C ASP A 166 25.63 -3.86 14.22
N SER A 167 25.56 -3.60 15.52
CA SER A 167 24.36 -3.84 16.33
C SER A 167 23.16 -3.01 15.87
N HIS A 168 23.40 -1.91 15.16
CA HIS A 168 22.38 -1.01 14.63
C HIS A 168 22.12 -1.21 13.13
N SER A 169 22.53 -2.36 12.60
CA SER A 169 22.37 -2.68 11.20
C SER A 169 20.89 -2.82 10.80
N LEU A 170 20.51 -2.19 9.70
CA LEU A 170 19.23 -2.42 9.03
C LEU A 170 19.22 -3.75 8.27
N MET A 171 20.39 -4.32 7.96
CA MET A 171 20.49 -5.50 7.09
C MET A 171 19.76 -6.73 7.64
N PRO A 172 19.87 -7.10 8.93
CA PRO A 172 19.10 -8.22 9.48
C PRO A 172 17.59 -8.00 9.35
N ILE A 173 17.11 -6.78 9.59
CA ILE A 173 15.69 -6.43 9.46
C ILE A 173 15.25 -6.57 8.00
N ALA A 174 16.02 -6.01 7.07
CA ALA A 174 15.74 -6.07 5.64
C ALA A 174 15.73 -7.53 5.13
N LEU A 175 16.69 -8.35 5.53
CA LEU A 175 16.90 -9.70 4.99
C LEU A 175 16.07 -10.79 5.68
N PHE A 176 15.81 -10.67 6.98
CA PHE A 176 15.09 -11.69 7.75
C PHE A 176 13.65 -11.28 8.10
N GLY A 177 13.35 -9.97 8.11
CA GLY A 177 11.99 -9.47 8.32
C GLY A 177 11.29 -9.14 7.00
N VAL A 178 11.75 -8.06 6.36
CA VAL A 178 11.05 -7.43 5.22
C VAL A 178 11.08 -8.28 3.95
N LEU A 179 12.26 -8.73 3.53
CA LEU A 179 12.42 -9.49 2.28
C LEU A 179 11.63 -10.82 2.32
N PRO A 180 11.65 -11.61 3.41
CA PRO A 180 10.84 -12.81 3.51
C PRO A 180 9.34 -12.52 3.56
N SER A 181 8.89 -11.55 4.37
CA SER A 181 7.45 -11.22 4.47
C SER A 181 6.90 -10.76 3.11
N TYR A 182 7.64 -9.89 2.42
CA TYR A 182 7.35 -9.43 1.07
C TYR A 182 7.31 -10.58 0.07
N SER A 183 8.31 -11.46 0.07
CA SER A 183 8.40 -12.59 -0.85
C SER A 183 7.22 -13.55 -0.66
N ILE A 184 6.91 -13.89 0.59
CA ILE A 184 5.77 -14.75 0.93
C ILE A 184 4.46 -14.10 0.49
N ALA A 185 4.26 -12.80 0.76
CA ALA A 185 3.07 -12.07 0.32
C ALA A 185 2.87 -12.19 -1.21
N TYR A 186 3.91 -11.94 -2.00
CA TYR A 186 3.78 -11.99 -3.47
C TYR A 186 3.66 -13.40 -4.03
N VAL A 187 4.25 -14.41 -3.39
CA VAL A 187 3.99 -15.82 -3.72
C VAL A 187 2.53 -16.17 -3.50
N ILE A 188 1.95 -15.80 -2.35
CA ILE A 188 0.53 -16.03 -2.05
C ILE A 188 -0.36 -15.28 -3.04
N PHE A 189 -0.05 -14.02 -3.34
CA PHE A 189 -0.75 -13.21 -4.35
C PHE A 189 -0.74 -13.91 -5.71
N GLY A 190 0.43 -14.32 -6.20
CA GLY A 190 0.59 -15.01 -7.48
C GLY A 190 -0.19 -16.33 -7.56
N ILE A 191 -0.10 -17.16 -6.52
CA ILE A 191 -0.87 -18.42 -6.42
C ILE A 191 -2.37 -18.14 -6.44
N CYS A 192 -2.83 -17.14 -5.68
CA CYS A 192 -4.25 -16.76 -5.65
C CYS A 192 -4.71 -16.26 -7.02
N CYS A 193 -3.94 -15.41 -7.68
CA CYS A 193 -4.24 -14.90 -9.01
C CYS A 193 -4.35 -16.04 -10.04
N LEU A 194 -3.43 -16.99 -10.02
CA LEU A 194 -3.47 -18.17 -10.89
C LEU A 194 -4.72 -19.02 -10.63
N LYS A 195 -5.05 -19.27 -9.36
CA LYS A 195 -6.26 -20.03 -8.98
C LYS A 195 -7.55 -19.31 -9.35
N ILE A 196 -7.62 -17.99 -9.15
CA ILE A 196 -8.77 -17.17 -9.56
C ILE A 196 -8.92 -17.20 -11.08
N TYR A 197 -7.83 -17.02 -11.82
CA TYR A 197 -7.84 -17.07 -13.29
C TYR A 197 -8.37 -18.41 -13.80
N ARG A 198 -7.84 -19.53 -13.28
CA ARG A 198 -8.32 -20.89 -13.61
C ARG A 198 -9.80 -21.04 -13.26
N ALA A 199 -10.20 -20.62 -12.05
CA ALA A 199 -11.61 -20.68 -11.65
C ALA A 199 -12.49 -19.88 -12.63
N LEU A 200 -12.14 -18.64 -12.98
CA LEU A 200 -12.94 -17.81 -13.89
C LEU A 200 -13.00 -18.32 -15.34
N ASN A 201 -12.06 -19.16 -15.76
CA ASN A 201 -12.05 -19.77 -17.10
C ASN A 201 -12.74 -21.14 -17.14
N THR A 202 -12.60 -21.96 -16.09
CA THR A 202 -13.32 -23.24 -15.98
C THR A 202 -14.79 -23.05 -15.61
N TYR A 203 -15.14 -21.90 -15.05
CA TYR A 203 -16.54 -21.47 -14.82
C TYR A 203 -17.25 -21.19 -16.16
N ASN A 204 -17.51 -22.23 -16.96
CA ASN A 204 -18.32 -22.18 -18.16
C ASN A 204 -19.83 -22.22 -17.81
N THR A 205 -20.49 -21.11 -18.17
CA THR A 205 -21.87 -20.86 -18.61
C THR A 205 -23.11 -21.34 -17.84
N ASP A 206 -23.16 -22.53 -17.23
CA ASP A 206 -24.50 -23.13 -16.99
C ASP A 206 -25.13 -22.81 -15.61
N ALA A 207 -24.34 -22.34 -14.63
CA ALA A 207 -24.81 -22.20 -13.24
C ALA A 207 -24.87 -20.76 -12.68
N LYS A 208 -24.31 -19.75 -13.36
CA LYS A 208 -24.28 -18.37 -12.85
C LYS A 208 -24.57 -17.34 -13.94
N SER A 209 -25.25 -16.26 -13.55
CA SER A 209 -25.58 -15.18 -14.49
C SER A 209 -24.33 -14.56 -15.09
N LEU A 210 -24.37 -14.30 -16.40
CA LEU A 210 -23.33 -13.61 -17.16
C LEU A 210 -22.89 -12.29 -16.46
N LYS A 211 -23.84 -11.58 -15.87
CA LYS A 211 -23.61 -10.35 -15.09
C LYS A 211 -22.67 -10.59 -13.91
N THR A 212 -22.83 -11.70 -13.18
CA THR A 212 -21.97 -12.04 -12.04
C THR A 212 -20.56 -12.38 -12.50
N LEU A 213 -20.41 -13.14 -13.59
CA LEU A 213 -19.09 -13.49 -14.13
C LEU A 213 -18.32 -12.25 -14.59
N GLN A 214 -18.98 -11.33 -15.29
CA GLN A 214 -18.39 -10.06 -15.71
C GLN A 214 -17.93 -9.23 -14.52
N LEU A 215 -18.73 -9.18 -13.45
CA LEU A 215 -18.35 -8.51 -12.20
C LEU A 215 -17.08 -9.12 -11.59
N GLN A 216 -17.00 -10.45 -11.51
CA GLN A 216 -15.83 -11.15 -10.97
C GLN A 216 -14.56 -10.86 -11.78
N LYS A 217 -14.65 -10.90 -13.12
CA LYS A 217 -13.52 -10.60 -14.01
C LYS A 217 -13.05 -9.15 -13.84
N ARG A 218 -13.97 -8.19 -13.71
CA ARG A 218 -13.63 -6.78 -13.45
C ARG A 218 -12.93 -6.61 -12.10
N PHE A 219 -13.47 -7.23 -11.06
CA PHE A 219 -12.86 -7.17 -9.73
C PHE A 219 -11.46 -7.80 -9.73
N PHE A 220 -11.29 -8.94 -10.39
CA PHE A 220 -9.98 -9.59 -10.54
C PHE A 220 -8.96 -8.68 -11.25
N LYS A 221 -9.36 -8.02 -12.33
CA LYS A 221 -8.50 -7.03 -13.02
C LYS A 221 -8.11 -5.88 -12.10
N THR A 222 -9.03 -5.41 -11.26
CA THR A 222 -8.73 -4.38 -10.26
C THR A 222 -7.75 -4.87 -9.21
N LEU A 223 -7.89 -6.11 -8.71
CA LEU A 223 -6.91 -6.68 -7.78
C LEU A 223 -5.51 -6.79 -8.39
N LEU A 224 -5.42 -7.23 -9.65
CA LEU A 224 -4.14 -7.27 -10.36
C LEU A 224 -3.51 -5.87 -10.45
N LEU A 225 -4.30 -4.85 -10.79
CA LEU A 225 -3.80 -3.47 -10.84
C LEU A 225 -3.40 -2.96 -9.45
N GLN A 226 -4.21 -3.19 -8.42
CA GLN A 226 -3.91 -2.76 -7.06
C GLN A 226 -2.64 -3.43 -6.51
N GLY A 227 -2.43 -4.72 -6.81
CA GLY A 227 -1.25 -5.46 -6.36
C GLY A 227 0.03 -5.20 -7.17
N LEU A 228 -0.08 -5.02 -8.50
CA LEU A 228 1.10 -4.87 -9.36
C LEU A 228 1.55 -3.42 -9.55
N LEU A 229 0.65 -2.45 -9.44
CA LEU A 229 0.98 -1.05 -9.71
C LEU A 229 1.91 -0.42 -8.66
N PRO A 230 1.81 -0.70 -7.34
CA PRO A 230 2.80 -0.27 -6.37
C PRO A 230 4.17 -0.82 -6.69
N LEU A 231 4.26 -2.08 -7.12
CA LEU A 231 5.52 -2.68 -7.56
C LEU A 231 6.12 -1.91 -8.72
N LEU A 232 5.32 -1.55 -9.71
CA LEU A 232 5.80 -0.82 -10.87
C LEU A 232 6.25 0.60 -10.50
N VAL A 233 5.54 1.27 -9.60
CA VAL A 233 5.89 2.62 -9.12
C VAL A 233 7.16 2.61 -8.25
N LEU A 234 7.36 1.55 -7.47
CA LEU A 234 8.47 1.41 -6.54
C LEU A 234 9.68 0.66 -7.12
N SER A 235 9.53 -0.09 -8.21
CA SER A 235 10.60 -0.97 -8.72
C SER A 235 11.86 -0.20 -9.04
N LEU A 236 11.75 0.89 -9.83
CA LEU A 236 12.91 1.70 -10.21
C LEU A 236 13.63 2.30 -8.99
N PRO A 237 12.98 3.08 -8.10
CA PRO A 237 13.68 3.66 -6.96
C PRO A 237 14.18 2.62 -5.97
N VAL A 238 13.48 1.49 -5.79
CA VAL A 238 13.95 0.39 -4.93
C VAL A 238 15.18 -0.28 -5.55
N CYS A 239 15.21 -0.54 -6.86
CA CYS A 239 16.40 -1.06 -7.53
C CYS A 239 17.59 -0.11 -7.40
N VAL A 240 17.36 1.19 -7.62
CA VAL A 240 18.39 2.22 -7.46
C VAL A 240 18.90 2.28 -6.02
N PHE A 241 17.99 2.19 -5.04
CA PHE A 241 18.33 2.08 -3.62
C PHE A 241 19.20 0.84 -3.34
N PHE A 242 18.77 -0.35 -3.77
CA PHE A 242 19.53 -1.59 -3.57
C PHE A 242 20.92 -1.55 -4.22
N VAL A 243 21.04 -0.96 -5.42
CA VAL A 243 22.35 -0.77 -6.06
C VAL A 243 23.23 0.12 -5.19
N GLY A 244 22.72 1.24 -4.67
CA GLY A 244 23.47 2.12 -3.76
C GLY A 244 23.91 1.41 -2.48
N VAL A 245 23.02 0.61 -1.88
CA VAL A 245 23.33 -0.21 -0.69
C VAL A 245 24.46 -1.20 -0.97
N VAL A 246 24.36 -1.99 -2.06
CA VAL A 246 25.34 -3.05 -2.36
C VAL A 246 26.68 -2.49 -2.81
N SER A 247 26.66 -1.40 -3.57
CA SER A 247 27.88 -0.74 -4.05
C SER A 247 28.56 0.14 -3.00
N GLY A 248 27.81 0.57 -1.99
CA GLY A 248 28.26 1.55 -0.99
C GLY A 248 28.39 2.98 -1.52
N PHE A 249 27.76 3.29 -2.66
CA PHE A 249 27.76 4.64 -3.19
C PHE A 249 26.84 5.55 -2.37
N ASP A 250 27.35 6.72 -2.02
CA ASP A 250 26.53 7.80 -1.48
C ASP A 250 25.50 8.20 -2.53
N MET A 251 24.22 7.98 -2.20
CA MET A 251 23.12 8.31 -3.09
C MET A 251 22.60 9.72 -2.84
N ASP A 252 22.93 10.30 -1.68
CA ASP A 252 22.50 11.63 -1.23
C ASP A 252 21.03 11.90 -1.62
N ARG A 253 20.81 12.88 -2.51
CA ARG A 253 19.48 13.34 -2.94
C ARG A 253 18.76 12.39 -3.89
N LEU A 254 19.43 11.40 -4.50
CA LEU A 254 18.76 10.42 -5.38
C LEU A 254 17.74 9.57 -4.61
N THR A 255 17.93 9.40 -3.30
CA THR A 255 16.99 8.73 -2.39
C THR A 255 15.66 9.48 -2.24
N LEU A 256 15.57 10.76 -2.64
CA LEU A 256 14.30 11.48 -2.73
C LEU A 256 13.36 10.82 -3.75
N SER A 257 13.88 10.18 -4.80
CA SER A 257 13.05 9.45 -5.76
C SER A 257 12.25 8.32 -5.09
N LEU A 258 12.85 7.60 -4.14
CA LEU A 258 12.17 6.58 -3.34
C LEU A 258 11.06 7.18 -2.49
N THR A 259 11.36 8.29 -1.82
CA THR A 259 10.40 9.06 -1.03
C THR A 259 9.18 9.47 -1.85
N PHE A 260 9.41 10.11 -3.00
CA PHE A 260 8.34 10.54 -3.90
C PHE A 260 7.51 9.37 -4.41
N SER A 261 8.14 8.25 -4.74
CA SER A 261 7.41 7.06 -5.19
C SER A 261 6.52 6.49 -4.10
N ILE A 262 6.98 6.40 -2.85
CA ILE A 262 6.15 5.96 -1.70
C ILE A 262 4.95 6.90 -1.53
N TRP A 263 5.15 8.21 -1.61
CA TRP A 263 4.07 9.21 -1.50
C TRP A 263 3.09 9.19 -2.68
N ALA A 264 3.53 8.75 -3.86
CA ALA A 264 2.67 8.60 -5.02
C ALA A 264 1.72 7.40 -4.89
N VAL A 265 2.09 6.35 -4.14
CA VAL A 265 1.32 5.09 -4.04
C VAL A 265 -0.15 5.33 -3.63
N PRO A 266 -0.48 6.07 -2.55
CA PRO A 266 -1.88 6.31 -2.18
C PRO A 266 -2.70 6.98 -3.29
N THR A 267 -2.10 7.92 -4.04
CA THR A 267 -2.77 8.61 -5.14
C THR A 267 -3.10 7.63 -6.26
N VAL A 268 -2.10 6.85 -6.69
CA VAL A 268 -2.25 5.86 -7.75
C VAL A 268 -3.30 4.80 -7.38
N GLN A 269 -3.25 4.31 -6.14
CA GLN A 269 -4.20 3.31 -5.62
C GLN A 269 -5.62 3.84 -5.48
N GLY A 270 -5.77 5.09 -5.04
CA GLY A 270 -7.06 5.77 -4.99
C GLY A 270 -7.67 5.90 -6.39
N LEU A 271 -6.87 6.25 -7.40
CA LEU A 271 -7.34 6.38 -8.78
C LEU A 271 -7.80 5.05 -9.37
N VAL A 272 -7.07 3.96 -9.12
CA VAL A 272 -7.49 2.60 -9.55
C VAL A 272 -8.80 2.21 -8.88
N SER A 273 -8.93 2.44 -7.57
CA SER A 273 -10.13 2.13 -6.80
C SER A 273 -11.34 2.92 -7.30
N LEU A 274 -11.20 4.24 -7.49
CA LEU A 274 -12.25 5.10 -8.00
C LEU A 274 -12.65 4.73 -9.44
N SER A 275 -11.69 4.40 -10.29
CA SER A 275 -11.94 3.94 -11.66
C SER A 275 -12.76 2.65 -11.69
N PHE A 276 -12.51 1.72 -10.76
CA PHE A 276 -13.32 0.53 -10.58
C PHE A 276 -14.74 0.86 -10.10
N LEU A 277 -14.88 1.69 -9.06
CA LEU A 277 -16.18 2.06 -8.50
C LEU A 277 -17.07 2.78 -9.51
N ARG A 278 -16.50 3.68 -10.34
CA ARG A 278 -17.24 4.36 -11.42
C ARG A 278 -17.81 3.37 -12.44
N LYS A 279 -17.04 2.35 -12.82
CA LYS A 279 -17.47 1.31 -13.77
C LYS A 279 -18.52 0.34 -13.18
N MET A 280 -18.69 0.36 -11.87
CA MET A 280 -19.64 -0.48 -11.13
C MET A 280 -21.00 0.17 -10.90
N ARG A 281 -21.12 1.48 -11.16
CA ARG A 281 -22.38 2.18 -11.02
C ARG A 281 -23.34 1.77 -12.14
N PRO A 282 -24.61 1.42 -11.83
CA PRO A 282 -25.60 1.20 -12.88
C PRO A 282 -25.79 2.48 -13.71
N PRO A 283 -26.08 2.37 -15.01
CA PRO A 283 -26.42 3.53 -15.82
C PRO A 283 -27.61 4.26 -15.19
N THR A 284 -27.48 5.57 -15.01
CA THR A 284 -28.57 6.42 -14.53
C THR A 284 -29.72 6.35 -15.53
N VAL A 285 -30.98 6.37 -15.07
CA VAL A 285 -32.18 6.27 -15.92
C VAL A 285 -32.16 7.28 -17.08
N GLU A 286 -31.58 8.46 -16.88
CA GLU A 286 -31.37 9.48 -17.92
C GLU A 286 -30.54 8.99 -19.11
N SER A 287 -29.52 8.13 -18.91
CA SER A 287 -28.72 7.59 -20.01
C SER A 287 -29.45 6.52 -20.82
N ILE A 288 -30.54 5.96 -20.27
CA ILE A 288 -31.38 4.97 -20.96
C ILE A 288 -32.41 5.69 -21.83
N SER A 289 -32.95 6.80 -21.32
CA SER A 289 -33.85 7.69 -22.08
C SER A 289 -33.19 8.19 -23.37
N SER A 290 -31.95 8.68 -23.32
CA SER A 290 -31.27 9.23 -24.51
C SER A 290 -30.97 8.17 -25.58
N ARG A 291 -30.58 6.95 -25.19
CA ARG A 291 -30.33 5.84 -26.13
C ARG A 291 -31.59 5.36 -26.84
N ASN A 292 -32.73 5.36 -26.16
CA ASN A 292 -34.00 4.95 -26.77
C ASN A 292 -34.54 5.97 -27.76
N THR A 293 -34.14 7.24 -27.64
CA THR A 293 -34.52 8.28 -28.61
C THR A 293 -33.70 8.13 -29.89
N GLU A 294 -32.40 7.85 -29.80
CA GLU A 294 -31.54 7.59 -30.98
C GLU A 294 -31.96 6.32 -31.73
N SER A 295 -32.32 5.25 -31.03
CA SER A 295 -32.76 4.00 -31.68
C SER A 295 -34.15 4.09 -32.33
N ARG A 296 -34.90 5.17 -32.10
CA ARG A 296 -36.21 5.42 -32.74
C ARG A 296 -36.11 6.33 -33.97
N MET A 297 -34.94 6.92 -34.22
CA MET A 297 -34.69 7.77 -35.39
C MET A 297 -33.96 7.02 -36.53
N GLN A 298 -33.64 5.75 -36.32
CA GLN A 298 -33.10 4.83 -37.35
C GLN A 298 -34.18 3.81 -37.73
#